data_AF-A0A2J0MBE3-F1
#
_entry.id   AF-A0A2J0MBE3-F1
#
_cell.length_a   1.000
_cell.length_b   1.000
_cell.length_c   1.000
_cell.angle_alpha   90.00
_cell.angle_beta   90.00
_cell.angle_gamma   90.00
#
_symmetry.space_group_name_H-M   'P 1'
#
loop_
_entity.id
_entity.type
_entity.pdbx_description
1 polymer ?
#
loop_
_entity_poly.entity_id
_entity_poly.type
_entity_poly.pdbx_seq_one_letter_code
_entity_poly.pdbx_strand_id
1 'polypeptide(L)'
;MHDSLIYGLNLLFLIAIIIWAISSYIEILIYRNIKETFTSISSSFRPADQLSLRTAPDYMIIQGLYKNRKVVCRLNRSNPSQFLHYDLNLRFYIEPLVDQELGIHHNCTATTSAQSLFFTAKIPEQDIVAILEELSHAAEIAESRT
;
A
#
# COMPACT_ATOMS: atom_id res chain seq x y z
N MET A 1 -2.24 -32.12 -43.74
CA MET A 1 -3.19 -31.26 -42.97
C MET A 1 -3.12 -31.51 -41.46
N HIS A 2 -2.76 -32.71 -40.98
CA HIS A 2 -2.69 -32.99 -39.54
C HIS A 2 -1.48 -32.30 -38.86
N ASP A 3 -0.34 -32.22 -39.54
CA ASP A 3 0.89 -31.65 -38.96
C ASP A 3 0.79 -30.14 -38.72
N SER A 4 0.21 -29.40 -39.67
CA SER A 4 -0.01 -27.95 -39.54
C SER A 4 -0.90 -27.59 -38.33
N LEU A 5 -1.86 -28.45 -38.00
CA LEU A 5 -2.72 -28.27 -36.83
C LEU A 5 -1.94 -28.51 -35.53
N ILE A 6 -1.09 -29.54 -35.49
CA ILE A 6 -0.22 -29.85 -34.35
C ILE A 6 0.78 -28.71 -34.10
N TYR A 7 1.42 -28.17 -35.15
CA TYR A 7 2.32 -27.03 -35.02
C TYR A 7 1.60 -25.77 -34.52
N GLY A 8 0.38 -25.50 -35.03
CA GLY A 8 -0.43 -24.37 -34.57
C GLY A 8 -0.84 -24.51 -33.09
N LEU A 9 -1.24 -25.70 -32.67
CA LEU A 9 -1.61 -25.99 -31.28
C LEU A 9 -0.40 -25.83 -30.34
N ASN A 10 0.77 -26.35 -30.73
CA ASN A 10 2.00 -26.21 -29.96
C ASN A 10 2.43 -24.75 -29.81
N LEU A 11 2.27 -23.93 -30.86
CA LEU A 11 2.55 -22.50 -30.79
C LEU A 11 1.61 -21.78 -29.82
N LEU A 12 0.31 -22.10 -29.84
CA LEU A 12 -0.67 -21.53 -28.90
C LEU A 12 -0.35 -21.92 -27.46
N PHE A 13 0.01 -23.18 -27.20
CA PHE A 13 0.44 -23.63 -25.88
C PHE A 13 1.70 -22.90 -25.40
N LEU A 14 2.69 -22.73 -26.28
CA LEU A 14 3.90 -21.99 -25.95
C LEU A 14 3.59 -20.53 -25.59
N ILE A 15 2.74 -19.86 -26.38
CA ILE A 15 2.30 -18.49 -26.11
C ILE A 15 1.56 -18.41 -24.76
N ALA A 16 0.66 -19.35 -24.48
CA ALA A 16 -0.07 -19.39 -23.21
C ALA A 16 0.87 -19.57 -22.00
N ILE A 17 1.87 -20.45 -22.12
CA ILE A 17 2.90 -20.65 -21.08
C ILE A 17 3.70 -19.37 -20.85
N ILE A 18 4.09 -18.68 -21.92
CA ILE A 18 4.85 -17.42 -21.83
C ILE A 18 3.99 -16.34 -21.14
N ILE A 19 2.73 -16.18 -21.53
CA ILE A 19 1.82 -15.20 -20.92
C ILE A 19 1.63 -15.49 -19.42
N TRP A 20 1.42 -16.76 -19.07
CA TRP A 20 1.26 -17.17 -17.67
C TRP A 20 2.53 -16.93 -16.84
N ALA A 21 3.71 -17.22 -17.39
CA ALA A 21 4.98 -16.97 -16.72
C ALA A 21 5.22 -15.47 -16.49
N ILE A 22 4.93 -14.63 -17.49
CA ILE A 22 5.01 -13.16 -17.36
C ILE A 22 4.04 -12.67 -16.28
N SER A 23 2.79 -13.13 -16.30
CA SER A 23 1.77 -12.77 -15.29
C SER A 23 2.24 -13.11 -13.88
N SER A 24 2.77 -14.31 -13.67
CA SER A 24 3.24 -14.78 -12.38
C SER A 24 4.47 -13.99 -11.89
N TYR A 25 5.37 -13.65 -12.81
CA TYR A 25 6.55 -12.83 -12.50
C TYR A 25 6.17 -11.40 -12.08
N ILE A 26 5.20 -10.80 -12.78
CA ILE A 26 4.65 -9.49 -12.42
C ILE A 26 4.06 -9.49 -11.01
N GLU A 27 3.30 -10.53 -10.66
CA GLU A 27 2.70 -10.65 -9.33
C GLU A 27 3.76 -10.75 -8.22
N ILE A 28 4.84 -11.49 -8.46
CA ILE A 28 5.99 -11.58 -7.53
C ILE A 28 6.65 -10.22 -7.32
N LEU A 29 6.84 -9.44 -8.40
CA LEU A 29 7.42 -8.09 -8.31
C LEU A 29 6.51 -7.14 -7.51
N ILE A 30 5.21 -7.18 -7.75
CA ILE A 30 4.22 -6.41 -7.01
C ILE A 30 4.29 -6.74 -5.52
N TYR A 31 4.27 -8.04 -5.18
CA TYR A 31 4.34 -8.49 -3.79
C TYR A 31 5.63 -8.02 -3.10
N ARG A 32 6.76 -8.07 -3.81
CA ARG A 32 8.04 -7.57 -3.31
C ARG A 32 7.99 -6.06 -3.04
N ASN A 33 7.45 -5.25 -3.95
CA ASN A 33 7.32 -3.80 -3.76
C ASN A 33 6.42 -3.46 -2.56
N ILE A 34 5.27 -4.13 -2.43
CA ILE A 34 4.39 -3.98 -1.26
C ILE A 34 5.16 -4.26 0.03
N LYS A 35 5.93 -5.36 0.06
CA LYS A 35 6.73 -5.75 1.23
C LYS A 35 7.84 -4.76 1.55
N GLU A 36 8.51 -4.21 0.54
CA GLU A 36 9.54 -3.18 0.71
C GLU A 36 8.92 -1.88 1.26
N THR A 37 7.79 -1.41 0.69
CA THR A 37 7.05 -0.24 1.21
C THR A 37 6.56 -0.47 2.64
N PHE A 38 6.07 -1.67 2.94
CA PHE A 38 5.73 -2.05 4.31
C PHE A 38 6.93 -1.94 5.26
N THR A 39 8.09 -2.45 4.84
CA THR A 39 9.30 -2.43 5.67
C THR A 39 9.72 -0.99 5.97
N SER A 40 9.71 -0.12 4.95
CA SER A 40 10.01 1.31 5.09
C SER A 40 9.01 2.05 6.01
N ILE A 41 7.72 1.74 5.92
CA ILE A 41 6.71 2.33 6.81
C ILE A 41 6.90 1.81 8.25
N SER A 42 7.18 0.52 8.40
CA SER A 42 7.39 -0.10 9.71
C SER A 42 8.63 0.44 10.41
N SER A 43 9.68 0.83 9.67
CA SER A 43 10.87 1.47 10.27
C SER A 43 10.59 2.89 10.76
N SER A 44 9.62 3.60 10.19
CA SER A 44 9.21 4.92 10.69
C SER A 44 8.33 4.85 11.94
N PHE A 45 7.76 3.69 12.25
CA PHE A 45 6.97 3.47 13.46
C PHE A 45 7.83 2.95 14.61
N ARG A 46 7.58 3.45 15.84
CA ARG A 46 7.95 2.68 17.03
C ARG A 46 7.00 1.49 17.14
N PRO A 47 7.48 0.29 17.50
CA PRO A 47 6.59 -0.84 17.72
C PRO A 47 5.61 -0.44 18.83
N ALA A 48 4.32 -0.33 18.48
CA ALA A 48 3.28 -0.50 19.46
C ALA A 48 3.38 -1.94 19.95
N ASP A 49 3.03 -2.22 21.21
CA ASP A 49 3.13 -3.58 21.80
C ASP A 49 2.48 -4.70 20.96
N GLN A 50 1.65 -4.35 19.97
CA GLN A 50 1.16 -5.26 18.94
C GLN A 50 1.10 -4.56 17.57
N LEU A 51 2.13 -4.76 16.74
CA LEU A 51 2.07 -4.40 15.32
C LEU A 51 1.07 -5.35 14.65
N SER A 52 -0.19 -4.94 14.53
CA SER A 52 -1.24 -5.78 13.96
C SER A 52 -1.14 -5.73 12.43
N LEU A 53 -0.69 -6.83 11.85
CA LEU A 53 -0.62 -6.99 10.41
C LEU A 53 -1.88 -7.71 9.92
N ARG A 54 -2.69 -7.03 9.11
CA ARG A 54 -3.78 -7.67 8.38
C ARG A 54 -3.53 -7.56 6.89
N THR A 55 -3.27 -8.71 6.28
CA THR A 55 -3.01 -8.83 4.85
C THR A 55 -4.24 -9.41 4.15
N ALA A 56 -4.73 -8.70 3.15
CA ALA A 56 -5.72 -9.15 2.20
C ALA A 56 -5.12 -9.06 0.78
N PRO A 57 -5.65 -9.77 -0.23
CA PRO A 57 -5.06 -9.77 -1.57
C PRO A 57 -4.96 -8.36 -2.19
N ASP A 58 -5.86 -7.45 -1.82
CA ASP A 58 -5.95 -6.11 -2.40
C ASP A 58 -5.51 -4.99 -1.45
N TYR A 59 -5.24 -5.28 -0.18
CA TYR A 59 -4.83 -4.26 0.79
C TYR A 59 -4.04 -4.82 1.98
N MET A 60 -3.23 -3.96 2.58
CA MET A 60 -2.44 -4.24 3.78
C MET A 60 -2.69 -3.14 4.81
N ILE A 61 -2.99 -3.51 6.05
CA ILE A 61 -3.13 -2.56 7.16
C ILE A 61 -1.96 -2.73 8.11
N ILE A 62 -1.38 -1.60 8.50
CA ILE A 62 -0.24 -1.46 9.42
C ILE A 62 -0.69 -0.55 10.55
N GLN A 63 -0.46 -0.94 11.79
CA GLN A 63 -0.75 -0.11 12.95
C GLN A 63 0.55 0.07 13.75
N GLY A 64 0.84 1.31 14.16
CA GLY A 64 2.06 1.63 14.90
C GLY A 64 1.95 2.93 15.69
N LEU A 65 3.03 3.30 16.37
CA LEU A 65 3.13 4.58 17.08
C LEU A 65 4.09 5.51 16.35
N TYR A 66 3.66 6.75 16.13
CA TYR A 66 4.49 7.84 15.63
C TYR A 66 4.35 9.05 16.57
N LYS A 67 5.46 9.56 17.11
CA LYS A 67 5.47 10.65 18.13
C LYS A 67 4.44 10.42 19.26
N ASN A 68 4.36 9.19 19.80
CA ASN A 68 3.40 8.74 20.83
C ASN A 68 1.92 8.76 20.42
N ARG A 69 1.60 8.89 19.13
CA ARG A 69 0.23 8.82 18.58
C ARG A 69 0.05 7.51 17.84
N LYS A 70 -1.13 6.89 17.95
CA LYS A 70 -1.44 5.67 17.19
C LYS A 70 -1.79 6.05 15.75
N VAL A 71 -1.04 5.46 14.83
CA VAL A 71 -1.23 5.65 13.39
C VAL A 71 -1.61 4.32 12.77
N VAL A 72 -2.62 4.36 11.92
CA VAL A 72 -3.04 3.26 11.07
C VAL A 72 -2.73 3.64 9.62
N CYS A 73 -1.87 2.88 8.97
CA CYS A 73 -1.61 2.99 7.55
C CYS A 73 -2.33 1.86 6.81
N ARG A 74 -3.03 2.20 5.73
CA ARG A 74 -3.67 1.27 4.81
C ARG A 74 -3.08 1.45 3.42
N LEU A 75 -2.37 0.43 2.96
CA LEU A 75 -1.92 0.30 1.59
C LEU A 75 -3.00 -0.43 0.79
N ASN A 76 -3.50 0.17 -0.29
CA ASN A 76 -4.44 -0.45 -1.22
C ASN A 76 -3.78 -0.61 -2.58
N ARG A 77 -4.04 -1.75 -3.22
CA ARG A 77 -3.83 -1.94 -4.65
C ARG A 77 -4.97 -1.27 -5.41
N SER A 78 -4.72 -0.11 -6.00
CA SER A 78 -5.67 0.52 -6.92
C SER A 78 -5.57 -0.17 -8.27
N ASN A 79 -6.67 -0.81 -8.69
CA ASN A 79 -6.85 -1.39 -10.01
C ASN A 79 -5.98 -2.63 -10.35
N PRO A 80 -6.37 -3.84 -9.91
CA PRO A 80 -5.70 -5.09 -10.33
C PRO A 80 -5.95 -5.44 -11.81
N SER A 81 -6.82 -4.70 -12.51
CA SER A 81 -7.34 -5.01 -13.84
C SER A 81 -6.41 -4.68 -15.00
N GLN A 82 -5.34 -3.90 -14.77
CA GLN A 82 -4.40 -3.50 -15.81
C GLN A 82 -3.09 -4.27 -15.68
N PHE A 83 -2.80 -5.13 -16.65
CA PHE A 83 -1.68 -6.08 -16.63
C PHE A 83 -0.29 -5.41 -16.49
N LEU A 84 -0.16 -4.15 -16.92
CA LEU A 84 1.09 -3.37 -16.91
C LEU A 84 1.06 -2.13 -16.01
N HIS A 85 -0.08 -1.82 -15.40
CA HIS A 85 -0.22 -0.66 -14.52
C HIS A 85 -0.52 -1.14 -13.11
N TYR A 86 0.31 -0.68 -12.19
CA TYR A 86 0.12 -0.94 -10.79
C TYR A 86 0.11 0.40 -10.06
N ASP A 87 -1.02 0.71 -9.43
CA ASP A 87 -1.20 1.95 -8.69
C ASP A 87 -1.29 1.60 -7.20
N LEU A 88 -0.36 2.13 -6.40
CA LEU A 88 -0.37 1.98 -4.95
C LEU A 88 -1.04 3.19 -4.33
N ASN A 89 -2.15 2.99 -3.64
CA ASN A 89 -2.80 4.04 -2.87
C ASN A 89 -2.52 3.82 -1.39
N LEU A 90 -1.86 4.78 -0.77
CA LEU A 90 -1.43 4.73 0.61
C LEU A 90 -2.23 5.74 1.42
N ARG A 91 -2.96 5.25 2.42
CA ARG A 91 -3.82 6.07 3.28
C ARG A 91 -3.34 5.99 4.72
N PHE A 92 -3.04 7.12 5.31
CA PHE A 92 -2.70 7.22 6.73
C PHE A 92 -3.89 7.78 7.50
N TYR A 93 -4.10 7.21 8.69
CA TYR A 93 -5.11 7.59 9.66
C TYR A 93 -4.42 7.73 11.01
N ILE A 94 -4.66 8.82 11.72
CA ILE A 94 -4.31 8.92 13.15
C ILE A 94 -5.57 8.58 13.95
N GLU A 95 -5.46 7.70 14.95
CA GLU A 95 -6.58 7.31 15.82
C GLU A 95 -7.22 8.56 16.43
N PRO A 96 -8.57 8.62 16.54
CA PRO A 96 -9.28 9.86 16.83
C PRO A 96 -8.79 10.52 18.11
N LEU A 97 -8.54 11.82 17.97
CA LEU A 97 -8.30 12.72 19.09
C LEU A 97 -9.67 12.94 19.72
N VAL A 98 -9.82 12.49 20.97
CA VAL A 98 -11.09 12.63 21.69
C VAL A 98 -11.15 14.05 22.23
N ASP A 99 -12.03 14.87 21.65
CA ASP A 99 -12.47 16.08 22.31
C ASP A 99 -13.39 15.68 23.48
N GLN A 100 -12.86 15.77 24.71
CA GLN A 100 -13.55 15.33 25.92
C GLN A 100 -14.79 16.18 26.23
N GLU A 101 -14.89 17.40 25.70
CA GLU A 101 -16.02 18.29 25.98
C GLU A 101 -17.21 18.05 25.07
N LEU A 102 -16.98 17.63 23.82
CA LEU A 102 -18.03 17.49 22.80
C LEU A 102 -18.34 16.05 22.40
N GLY A 103 -17.49 15.07 22.80
CA GLY A 103 -17.63 13.68 22.35
C GLY A 103 -17.46 13.51 20.83
N ILE A 104 -16.85 14.50 20.17
CA ILE A 104 -16.61 14.52 18.73
C ILE A 104 -15.26 13.87 18.47
N HIS A 105 -15.25 12.88 17.58
CA HIS A 105 -14.03 12.21 17.14
C HIS A 105 -13.48 12.92 15.89
N HIS A 106 -12.31 13.56 16.03
CA HIS A 106 -11.60 14.11 14.88
C HIS A 106 -10.64 13.07 14.29
N ASN A 107 -10.91 12.68 13.05
CA ASN A 107 -10.01 11.81 12.28
C ASN A 107 -9.19 12.65 11.29
N CYS A 108 -7.87 12.67 11.47
CA CYS A 108 -6.96 13.23 10.47
C CYS A 108 -6.58 12.14 9.46
N THR A 109 -6.79 12.40 8.17
CA THR A 109 -6.50 11.46 7.09
C THR A 109 -5.68 12.11 5.99
N ALA A 110 -4.62 11.43 5.55
CA ALA A 110 -3.84 11.85 4.39
C ALA A 110 -3.69 10.68 3.42
N THR A 111 -3.70 10.99 2.12
CA THR A 111 -3.61 9.99 1.07
C THR A 111 -2.52 10.36 0.09
N THR A 112 -1.64 9.42 -0.22
CA THR A 112 -0.65 9.53 -1.29
C THR A 112 -0.77 8.36 -2.24
N SER A 113 -0.39 8.55 -3.50
CA SER A 113 -0.44 7.51 -4.53
C SER A 113 0.84 7.49 -5.34
N ALA A 114 1.36 6.29 -5.60
CA ALA A 114 2.47 6.10 -6.53
C ALA A 114 1.98 5.31 -7.75
N GLN A 115 1.96 6.00 -8.90
CA GLN A 115 1.74 5.39 -10.20
C GLN A 115 3.08 5.04 -10.83
N SER A 116 3.25 3.79 -11.26
CA SER A 116 4.39 3.40 -12.07
C SER A 116 3.96 2.78 -13.38
N LEU A 117 4.52 3.35 -14.43
CA LEU A 117 4.76 2.66 -15.69
C LEU A 117 6.00 1.78 -15.41
N PHE A 118 5.89 0.46 -15.50
CA PHE A 118 7.02 -0.50 -15.40
C PHE A 118 7.52 -0.91 -14.00
N PHE A 119 6.61 -1.15 -13.05
CA PHE A 119 6.85 -1.95 -11.82
C PHE A 119 7.88 -1.40 -10.81
N THR A 120 8.21 -0.12 -10.85
CA THR A 120 9.19 0.52 -9.96
C THR A 120 8.59 1.59 -9.04
N ALA A 121 7.25 1.66 -8.91
CA ALA A 121 6.59 2.60 -7.99
C ALA A 121 7.03 2.31 -6.56
N LYS A 122 7.92 3.15 -6.06
CA LYS A 122 8.27 3.25 -4.65
C LYS A 122 7.76 4.59 -4.17
N ILE A 123 7.05 4.58 -3.05
CA ILE A 123 6.78 5.81 -2.31
C ILE A 123 8.07 6.10 -1.53
N PRO A 124 8.72 7.25 -1.77
CA PRO A 124 9.90 7.66 -1.01
C PRO A 124 9.62 7.67 0.49
N GLU A 125 10.58 7.21 1.29
CA GLU A 125 10.47 7.28 2.76
C GLU A 125 10.29 8.72 3.25
N GLN A 126 10.91 9.69 2.57
CA GLN A 126 10.77 11.12 2.86
C GLN A 126 9.32 11.59 2.72
N ASP A 127 8.60 11.12 1.71
CA ASP A 127 7.19 11.46 1.51
C ASP A 127 6.30 10.85 2.60
N ILE A 128 6.62 9.62 3.02
CA ILE A 128 5.95 8.96 4.16
C ILE A 128 6.14 9.78 5.44
N VAL A 129 7.39 10.16 5.74
CA VAL A 129 7.70 10.96 6.93
C VAL A 129 7.01 12.32 6.87
N ALA A 130 7.05 13.02 5.73
CA ALA A 130 6.39 14.30 5.56
C ALA A 130 4.88 14.22 5.82
N ILE A 131 4.21 13.19 5.30
CA ILE A 131 2.78 12.97 5.55
C ILE A 131 2.51 12.68 7.03
N LEU A 132 3.34 11.88 7.68
CA LEU A 132 3.20 11.59 9.11
C LEU A 132 3.40 12.85 9.96
N GLU A 133 4.34 13.73 9.58
CA GLU A 133 4.55 15.01 10.25
C GLU A 133 3.38 15.97 10.05
N GLU A 134 2.87 16.09 8.83
CA GLU A 134 1.70 16.92 8.51
C GLU A 134 0.46 16.45 9.29
N LEU A 135 0.22 15.14 9.32
CA LEU A 135 -0.88 14.55 10.09
C LEU A 135 -0.72 14.75 11.60
N SER A 136 0.50 14.60 12.12
CA SER A 136 0.77 14.81 13.55
C SER A 136 0.57 16.27 13.94
N HIS A 137 1.02 17.21 13.10
CA HIS A 137 0.84 18.64 13.30
C HIS A 137 -0.64 19.05 13.20
N ALA A 138 -1.38 18.50 12.22
CA ALA A 138 -2.83 18.72 12.12
C ALA A 138 -3.57 18.20 13.36
N ALA A 139 -3.13 17.06 13.90
CA ALA A 139 -3.66 16.51 15.14
C ALA A 139 -3.36 17.41 16.36
N GLU A 140 -2.13 17.91 16.48
CA GLU A 140 -1.75 18.85 17.54
C GLU A 140 -2.58 20.15 17.49
N ILE A 141 -2.83 20.69 16.30
CA ILE A 141 -3.69 21.88 16.13
C ILE A 141 -5.12 21.57 16.59
N ALA A 142 -5.67 20.41 16.23
CA ALA A 142 -7.01 20.02 16.63
C ALA A 142 -7.14 19.91 18.15
N GLU A 143 -6.16 19.30 18.82
CA GLU A 143 -6.11 19.21 20.30
C GLU A 143 -5.90 20.57 20.97
N SER A 144 -5.14 21.49 20.37
CA SER A 144 -4.91 22.82 20.98
C SER A 144 -6.12 23.75 20.95
N ARG A 145 -7.15 23.40 20.14
CA ARG A 145 -8.38 24.17 19.99
C ARG A 145 -9.52 23.68 20.89
N THR A 146 -9.32 22.54 21.55
CA THR A 146 -10.19 21.95 22.58
C THR A 146 -9.62 22.26 23.95
#